data_AF-A0A1V6EEX7-F1
#
_entry.id   AF-A0A1V6EEX7-F1
#
_cell.length_a   1.000
_cell.length_b   1.000
_cell.length_c   1.000
_cell.angle_alpha   90.00
_cell.angle_beta   90.00
_cell.angle_gamma   90.00
#
_symmetry.space_group_name_H-M   'P 1'
#
loop_
_entity.id
_entity.type
_entity.pdbx_description
1 polymer ?
#
loop_
_entity_poly.entity_id
_entity_poly.type
_entity_poly.pdbx_seq_one_letter_code
_entity_poly.pdbx_strand_id
1 'polypeptide(L)'
;MYRKQARQITIYSFVTPFGGKLNKDNRWVRYAEAIPWDEIEKIYASKFSNRGAPAKPLRKVLGAYILKEEYNFSEARIIKEINENPYLQYFIGLNEYTDKVPVSASLIRSFSKRFTEQDKTEIERLLKEARKSLR
;
A
#
# COMPACT_ATOMS: atom_id res chain seq x y z
N MET A 1 -12.57 -40.23 -0.33
CA MET A 1 -13.84 -39.89 -1.00
C MET A 1 -13.99 -38.37 -1.04
N TYR A 2 -14.12 -37.77 -2.22
CA TYR A 2 -14.38 -36.34 -2.37
C TYR A 2 -15.89 -36.07 -2.31
N ARG A 3 -16.35 -35.26 -1.35
CA ARG A 3 -17.74 -34.82 -1.28
C ARG A 3 -17.86 -33.50 -2.03
N LYS A 4 -18.42 -33.55 -3.23
CA LYS A 4 -18.71 -32.35 -4.05
C LYS A 4 -19.62 -31.41 -3.25
N GLN A 5 -19.11 -30.27 -2.83
CA GLN A 5 -19.96 -29.17 -2.35
C GLN A 5 -20.75 -28.63 -3.56
N ALA A 6 -22.07 -28.56 -3.41
CA ALA A 6 -22.97 -28.22 -4.50
C ALA A 6 -23.17 -26.71 -4.60
N ARG A 7 -22.98 -26.19 -5.83
CA ARG A 7 -23.36 -24.88 -6.38
C ARG A 7 -22.70 -23.64 -5.74
N GLN A 8 -22.34 -22.69 -6.60
CA GLN A 8 -21.84 -21.37 -6.24
C GLN A 8 -22.83 -20.67 -5.29
N ILE A 9 -22.34 -20.15 -4.15
CA ILE A 9 -23.15 -19.37 -3.21
C ILE A 9 -23.47 -17.97 -3.75
N THR A 10 -24.56 -17.37 -3.30
CA THR A 10 -24.91 -15.98 -3.63
C THR A 10 -24.07 -15.00 -2.81
N ILE A 11 -23.87 -13.79 -3.33
CA ILE A 11 -23.14 -12.73 -2.61
C ILE A 11 -23.75 -12.41 -1.24
N TYR A 12 -25.06 -12.54 -1.09
CA TYR A 12 -25.78 -12.29 0.17
C TYR A 12 -25.57 -13.39 1.22
N SER A 13 -25.17 -14.59 0.79
CA SER A 13 -24.85 -15.71 1.69
C SER A 13 -23.38 -15.71 2.12
N PHE A 14 -22.56 -14.84 1.52
CA PHE A 14 -21.16 -14.71 1.87
C PHE A 14 -21.04 -13.80 3.10
N VAL A 15 -20.73 -14.41 4.24
CA VAL A 15 -20.43 -13.66 5.46
C VAL A 15 -19.05 -13.03 5.29
N THR A 16 -19.00 -11.70 5.20
CA THR A 16 -17.73 -10.97 5.17
C THR A 16 -17.13 -10.96 6.59
N PRO A 17 -15.90 -11.42 6.80
CA PRO A 17 -15.25 -11.35 8.11
C PRO A 17 -14.89 -9.91 8.53
N PHE A 18 -15.05 -8.93 7.62
CA PHE A 18 -14.58 -7.55 7.78
C PHE A 18 -15.49 -6.64 8.63
N GLY A 19 -16.48 -7.19 9.34
CA GLY A 19 -17.18 -6.46 10.41
C GLY A 19 -16.35 -6.25 11.69
N GLY A 20 -15.07 -6.63 11.69
CA GLY A 20 -14.16 -6.57 12.84
C GLY A 20 -12.82 -5.89 12.55
N LYS A 21 -11.86 -6.03 13.47
CA LYS A 21 -10.53 -5.40 13.40
C LYS A 21 -9.59 -6.11 12.42
N LEU A 22 -8.66 -5.39 11.81
CA LEU A 22 -7.58 -6.00 11.03
C LEU A 22 -6.73 -6.92 11.92
N ASN A 23 -6.31 -8.06 11.38
CA ASN A 23 -5.37 -8.92 12.07
C ASN A 23 -3.99 -8.24 12.14
N LYS A 24 -3.52 -7.92 13.35
CA LYS A 24 -2.20 -7.33 13.61
C LYS A 24 -1.03 -8.18 13.08
N ASP A 25 -1.22 -9.50 13.03
CA ASP A 25 -0.18 -10.44 12.59
C ASP A 25 -0.14 -10.57 11.06
N ASN A 26 -1.03 -9.87 10.34
CA ASN A 26 -0.99 -9.82 8.89
C ASN A 26 0.33 -9.20 8.40
N ARG A 27 0.92 -9.81 7.36
CA ARG A 27 2.20 -9.38 6.78
C ARG A 27 2.26 -7.88 6.45
N TRP A 28 1.18 -7.29 5.95
CA TRP A 28 1.14 -5.88 5.57
C TRP A 28 0.98 -4.97 6.77
N VAL A 29 0.30 -5.42 7.82
CA VAL A 29 0.19 -4.65 9.06
C VAL A 29 1.55 -4.55 9.72
N ARG A 30 2.21 -5.69 9.92
CA ARG A 30 3.57 -5.73 10.48
C ARG A 30 4.57 -4.97 9.61
N TYR A 31 4.46 -5.07 8.29
CA TYR A 31 5.34 -4.33 7.39
C TYR A 31 5.11 -2.82 7.45
N ALA A 32 3.86 -2.36 7.53
CA ALA A 32 3.57 -0.94 7.73
C ALA A 32 4.13 -0.42 9.05
N GLU A 33 4.14 -1.21 10.12
CA GLU A 33 4.71 -0.83 11.42
C GLU A 33 6.25 -0.74 11.40
N ALA A 34 6.91 -1.59 10.61
CA ALA A 34 8.37 -1.61 10.53
C ALA A 34 8.97 -0.51 9.65
N ILE A 35 8.20 0.05 8.71
CA ILE A 35 8.70 1.08 7.80
C ILE A 35 8.88 2.41 8.56
N PRO A 36 10.07 3.04 8.51
CA PRO A 36 10.30 4.35 9.12
C PRO A 36 9.68 5.47 8.27
N TRP A 37 8.35 5.56 8.27
CA TRP A 37 7.60 6.50 7.42
C TRP A 37 8.07 7.95 7.59
N ASP A 38 8.33 8.38 8.81
CA ASP A 38 8.73 9.76 9.11
C ASP A 38 10.10 10.12 8.52
N GLU A 39 11.03 9.17 8.45
CA GLU A 39 12.34 9.39 7.84
C GLU A 39 12.21 9.54 6.33
N ILE A 40 11.39 8.70 5.69
CA ILE A 40 11.14 8.78 4.25
C ILE A 40 10.33 10.05 3.92
N GLU A 41 9.42 10.47 4.79
CA GLU A 41 8.65 11.71 4.65
C GLU A 41 9.58 12.94 4.62
N LYS A 42 10.64 12.97 5.44
CA LYS A 42 11.64 14.06 5.40
C LYS A 42 12.34 14.14 4.05
N ILE A 43 12.75 12.98 3.49
CA ILE A 43 13.37 12.92 2.15
C ILE A 43 12.36 13.43 1.11
N TYR A 44 11.11 12.99 1.19
CA TYR A 44 10.06 13.40 0.27
C TYR A 44 9.74 14.90 0.34
N ALA A 45 9.53 15.42 1.54
CA ALA A 45 9.21 16.82 1.80
C ALA A 45 10.29 17.78 1.28
N SER A 46 11.57 17.37 1.35
CA SER A 46 12.69 18.15 0.82
C SER A 46 12.61 18.41 -0.69
N LYS A 47 11.82 17.63 -1.43
CA LYS A 47 11.63 17.77 -2.89
C LYS A 47 10.53 18.75 -3.26
N PHE A 48 9.76 19.24 -2.29
CA PHE A 48 8.68 20.20 -2.51
C PHE A 48 9.09 21.58 -2.04
N SER A 49 8.77 22.59 -2.85
CA SER A 49 8.86 23.98 -2.41
C SER A 49 7.64 24.33 -1.56
N ASN A 50 7.78 25.35 -0.70
CA ASN A 50 6.70 25.81 0.18
C ASN A 50 5.62 26.63 -0.57
N ARG A 51 5.55 26.56 -1.90
CA ARG A 51 4.60 27.31 -2.74
C ARG A 51 3.90 26.38 -3.73
N GLY A 52 2.57 26.33 -3.68
CA GLY A 52 1.74 25.56 -4.61
C GLY A 52 0.65 24.75 -3.92
N ALA A 53 0.00 23.86 -4.67
CA ALA A 53 -0.99 22.94 -4.13
C ALA A 53 -0.33 21.92 -3.20
N PRO A 54 -0.98 21.54 -2.07
CA PRO A 54 -0.41 20.60 -1.12
C PRO A 54 -0.15 19.24 -1.79
N ALA A 55 1.04 18.69 -1.53
CA ALA A 55 1.40 17.36 -1.99
C ALA A 55 0.46 16.32 -1.38
N LYS A 56 0.24 15.21 -2.10
CA LYS A 56 -0.48 14.07 -1.52
C LYS A 56 0.39 13.43 -0.43
N PRO A 57 -0.21 12.86 0.63
CA PRO A 57 0.55 12.18 1.69
C PRO A 57 1.47 11.11 1.10
N LEU A 58 2.75 11.11 1.49
CA LEU A 58 3.74 10.15 1.00
C LEU A 58 3.24 8.71 1.14
N ARG A 59 2.74 8.36 2.33
CA ARG A 59 2.33 6.99 2.67
C ARG A 59 1.34 6.40 1.65
N LYS A 60 0.45 7.22 1.08
CA LYS A 60 -0.50 6.77 0.05
C LYS A 60 0.19 6.35 -1.24
N VAL A 61 1.12 7.19 -1.71
CA VAL A 61 1.75 7.00 -3.01
C VAL A 61 2.93 6.05 -2.93
N LEU A 62 3.79 6.21 -1.92
CA LEU A 62 4.90 5.31 -1.62
C LEU A 62 4.37 3.92 -1.25
N GLY A 63 3.33 3.83 -0.42
CA GLY A 63 2.72 2.55 -0.07
C GLY A 63 2.22 1.81 -1.32
N ALA A 64 1.49 2.49 -2.20
CA ALA A 64 1.03 1.89 -3.46
C ALA A 64 2.20 1.49 -4.38
N TYR A 65 3.27 2.29 -4.41
CA TYR A 65 4.49 1.97 -5.15
C TYR A 65 5.20 0.73 -4.59
N ILE A 66 5.38 0.64 -3.27
CA ILE A 66 5.96 -0.54 -2.61
C ILE A 66 5.14 -1.78 -2.94
N LEU A 67 3.82 -1.73 -2.79
CA LEU A 67 2.95 -2.86 -3.11
C LEU A 67 3.08 -3.28 -4.57
N LYS A 68 3.16 -2.31 -5.48
CA LYS A 68 3.36 -2.56 -6.91
C LYS A 68 4.65 -3.35 -7.16
N GLU A 69 5.76 -2.94 -6.55
CA GLU A 69 7.05 -3.64 -6.67
C GLU A 69 7.00 -5.02 -6.01
N GLU A 70 6.38 -5.17 -4.82
CA GLU A 70 6.26 -6.46 -4.12
C GLU A 70 5.47 -7.51 -4.90
N TYR A 71 4.38 -7.10 -5.55
CA TYR A 71 3.56 -8.00 -6.36
C TYR A 71 4.02 -8.09 -7.82
N ASN A 72 4.98 -7.27 -8.23
CA ASN A 72 5.41 -7.10 -9.62
C ASN A 72 4.22 -6.83 -10.57
N PHE A 73 3.33 -5.93 -10.16
CA PHE A 73 2.10 -5.58 -10.88
C PHE A 73 2.22 -4.28 -11.68
N SER A 74 1.32 -4.08 -12.64
CA SER A 74 1.16 -2.77 -13.29
C SER A 74 0.49 -1.77 -12.34
N GLU A 75 0.62 -0.47 -12.60
CA GLU A 75 0.01 0.56 -11.74
C GLU A 75 -1.53 0.44 -11.73
N ALA A 76 -2.13 0.06 -12.86
CA ALA A 76 -3.57 -0.16 -12.94
C ALA A 76 -4.02 -1.42 -12.17
N ARG A 77 -3.21 -2.48 -12.18
CA ARG A 77 -3.54 -3.73 -11.48
C ARG A 77 -3.42 -3.56 -9.97
N ILE A 78 -2.38 -2.88 -9.49
CA ILE A 78 -2.22 -2.70 -8.04
C ILE A 78 -3.33 -1.85 -7.43
N ILE A 79 -3.87 -0.86 -8.17
CA ILE A 79 -5.00 -0.07 -7.69
C ILE A 79 -6.25 -0.94 -7.48
N LYS A 80 -6.52 -1.90 -8.38
CA LYS A 80 -7.62 -2.84 -8.22
C LYS A 80 -7.41 -3.70 -6.97
N GLU A 81 -6.20 -4.23 -6.80
CA GLU A 81 -5.85 -5.03 -5.62
C GLU A 81 -6.04 -4.26 -4.31
N ILE A 82 -5.66 -2.97 -4.27
CA ILE A 82 -5.86 -2.11 -3.11
C ILE A 82 -7.36 -1.84 -2.87
N ASN A 83 -8.17 -1.63 -3.91
CA ASN A 83 -9.62 -1.45 -3.77
C ASN A 83 -10.31 -2.70 -3.19
N GLU A 84 -9.79 -3.89 -3.50
CA GLU A 84 -10.37 -5.16 -3.08
C GLU A 84 -9.91 -5.60 -1.68
N ASN A 85 -8.79 -5.07 -1.18
CA ASN A 85 -8.13 -5.58 0.03
C ASN A 85 -7.92 -4.52 1.13
N PRO A 86 -8.63 -4.62 2.28
CA PRO A 86 -8.53 -3.64 3.36
C PRO A 86 -7.15 -3.61 4.06
N TYR A 87 -6.39 -4.72 4.05
CA TYR A 87 -5.03 -4.72 4.56
C TYR A 87 -4.09 -3.83 3.72
N LEU A 88 -4.32 -3.80 2.41
CA LEU A 88 -3.56 -2.92 1.52
C LEU A 88 -3.99 -1.46 1.67
N GLN A 89 -5.28 -1.22 1.89
CA GLN A 89 -5.78 0.12 2.21
C GLN A 89 -5.17 0.68 3.50
N TYR A 90 -5.07 -0.15 4.54
CA TYR A 90 -4.34 0.21 5.76
C TYR A 90 -2.85 0.47 5.51
N PHE A 91 -2.21 -0.37 4.70
CA PHE A 91 -0.79 -0.21 4.36
C PHE A 91 -0.50 1.17 3.75
N ILE A 92 -1.34 1.60 2.79
CA ILE A 92 -1.24 2.92 2.15
C ILE A 92 -1.73 4.08 3.04
N GLY A 93 -2.18 3.81 4.27
CA GLY A 93 -2.59 4.84 5.23
C GLY A 93 -4.01 5.35 5.06
N LEU A 94 -4.94 4.50 4.61
CA LEU A 94 -6.38 4.78 4.76
C LEU A 94 -6.87 4.33 6.13
N ASN A 95 -7.79 5.12 6.71
CA ASN A 95 -8.35 4.88 8.04
C ASN A 95 -9.53 3.90 8.00
N GLU A 96 -10.18 3.79 6.85
CA GLU A 96 -11.36 2.97 6.62
C GLU A 96 -11.31 2.35 5.24
N TYR A 97 -12.06 1.26 5.07
CA TYR A 97 -12.24 0.65 3.77
C TYR A 97 -13.05 1.57 2.86
N THR A 98 -12.60 1.74 1.62
CA THR A 98 -13.31 2.43 0.57
C THR A 98 -13.29 1.61 -0.71
N ASP A 99 -14.41 1.58 -1.43
CA ASP A 99 -14.52 0.87 -2.71
C ASP A 99 -13.61 1.48 -3.80
N LYS A 100 -13.27 2.76 -3.66
CA LYS A 100 -12.48 3.54 -4.63
C LYS A 100 -11.41 4.35 -3.92
N VAL A 101 -10.21 3.79 -3.89
CA VAL A 101 -9.02 4.42 -3.33
C VAL A 101 -8.67 5.68 -4.13
N PRO A 102 -8.36 6.81 -3.46
CA PRO A 102 -8.03 8.07 -4.12
C PRO A 102 -6.57 8.11 -4.63
N VAL A 103 -6.13 7.06 -5.32
CA VAL A 103 -4.79 6.92 -5.92
C VAL A 103 -4.96 6.52 -7.38
N SER A 104 -4.31 7.26 -8.29
CA SER A 104 -4.37 7.00 -9.73
C SER A 104 -3.07 6.38 -10.24
N ALA A 105 -3.15 5.63 -11.35
CA ALA A 105 -1.98 4.99 -11.95
C ALA A 105 -0.92 6.02 -12.38
N SER A 106 -1.38 7.17 -12.88
CA SER A 106 -0.52 8.31 -13.23
C SER A 106 0.24 8.84 -12.02
N LEU A 107 -0.41 8.89 -10.84
CA LEU A 107 0.24 9.35 -9.62
C LEU A 107 1.39 8.42 -9.22
N ILE A 108 1.15 7.10 -9.20
CA ILE A 108 2.18 6.08 -8.90
C ILE A 108 3.35 6.18 -9.88
N ARG A 109 3.07 6.34 -11.17
CA ARG A 109 4.10 6.47 -12.21
C ARG A 109 4.89 7.77 -12.11
N SER A 110 4.20 8.88 -11.82
CA SER A 110 4.84 10.19 -11.66
C SER A 110 5.71 10.25 -10.40
N PHE A 111 5.35 9.46 -9.38
CA PHE A 111 6.07 9.42 -8.11
C PHE A 111 7.49 8.88 -8.28
N SER A 112 7.68 7.78 -8.99
CA SER A 112 9.03 7.22 -9.21
C SER A 112 9.95 8.17 -9.99
N LYS A 113 9.39 9.08 -10.80
CA LYS A 113 10.14 10.09 -11.55
C LYS A 113 10.60 11.28 -10.70
N ARG A 114 10.03 11.48 -9.51
CA ARG A 114 10.35 12.62 -8.63
C ARG A 114 11.61 12.41 -7.79
N PHE A 115 12.02 11.16 -7.61
CA PHE A 115 13.17 10.80 -6.80
C PHE A 115 14.42 10.66 -7.67
N THR A 116 15.54 11.19 -7.18
CA THR A 116 16.84 10.91 -7.76
C THR A 116 17.22 9.46 -7.52
N GLU A 117 18.21 8.94 -8.24
CA GLU A 117 18.73 7.57 -7.99
C GLU A 117 19.28 7.42 -6.57
N GLN A 118 19.83 8.49 -5.99
CA GLN A 118 20.28 8.51 -4.59
C GLN A 118 19.09 8.37 -3.63
N ASP A 119 18.02 9.13 -3.85
CA ASP A 119 16.81 9.04 -3.01
C ASP A 119 16.19 7.63 -3.08
N LYS A 120 16.12 7.04 -4.28
CA LYS A 120 15.60 5.67 -4.48
C LYS A 120 16.44 4.64 -3.73
N THR A 121 17.76 4.74 -3.85
CA THR A 121 18.70 3.84 -3.17
C THR A 121 18.55 3.91 -1.65
N GLU A 122 18.40 5.12 -1.11
CA GLU A 122 18.21 5.31 0.33
C GLU A 122 16.86 4.77 0.81
N ILE A 123 15.78 5.04 0.07
CA ILE A 123 14.46 4.47 0.38
C ILE A 123 14.51 2.94 0.33
N GLU A 124 15.13 2.36 -0.69
CA GLU A 124 15.30 0.90 -0.77
C GLU A 124 16.12 0.33 0.39
N ARG A 125 17.15 1.05 0.85
CA ARG A 125 17.95 0.66 2.02
C ARG A 125 17.07 0.59 3.27
N LEU A 126 16.31 1.66 3.54
CA LEU A 126 15.38 1.72 4.67
C LEU A 126 14.33 0.61 4.61
N LEU A 127 13.76 0.34 3.42
CA LEU A 127 12.80 -0.75 3.23
C LEU A 127 13.41 -2.14 3.46
N LYS A 128 14.68 -2.34 3.05
CA LYS A 128 15.42 -3.60 3.30
C LYS A 128 15.71 -3.79 4.79
N GLU A 129 16.05 -2.73 5.50
CA GLU A 129 16.24 -2.75 6.96
C GLU A 129 14.94 -3.09 7.69
N ALA A 130 13.84 -2.42 7.34
CA ALA A 130 12.49 -2.71 7.87
C ALA A 130 12.04 -4.15 7.58
N ARG A 131 12.46 -4.76 6.46
CA ARG A 131 12.17 -6.17 6.17
C ARG A 131 13.00 -7.12 7.01
N LYS A 132 14.25 -6.79 7.30
CA LYS A 132 15.13 -7.63 8.12
C LYS A 132 14.62 -7.72 9.56
N SER A 133 14.03 -6.66 10.10
CA SER A 133 13.45 -6.66 11.46
C SER A 133 12.16 -7.49 11.58
N LEU A 134 11.59 -7.96 10.47
CA LEU A 134 10.37 -8.79 10.43
C LEU A 134 10.66 -10.29 10.32
N ARG A 135 11.92 -10.68 10.05
CA ARG A 135 12.38 -12.08 10.03
C ARG A 135 12.76 -12.54 11.43
#